data_AF-A0A6C2YUH6-F1
#
_entry.id   AF-A0A6C2YUH6-F1
#
_cell.length_a   1.000
_cell.length_b   1.000
_cell.length_c   1.000
_cell.angle_alpha   90.00
_cell.angle_beta   90.00
_cell.angle_gamma   90.00
#
_symmetry.space_group_name_H-M   'P 1'
#
loop_
_entity.id
_entity.type
_entity.pdbx_description
1 polymer ?
#
loop_
_entity_poly.entity_id
_entity_poly.type
_entity_poly.pdbx_seq_one_letter_code
_entity_poly.pdbx_strand_id
1 'polypeptide(L)'
;MLRSLWWHRMFGAGLLGLAMLGVATQLVSADGSDIEELRRNKALFDRLSASRQQQIRKLDADLHELPQPELDSLNTLLDRYAVWLSRLDEADRQRVMSQTGNARLAVIQELREKQWEQGLPAAWRAELAKNPHQRAEKLAAYRRMQQQFNDDWAMVIRNWDDLRQNRMPLPILTEEFRRDLVAHLELLRPQLSANELARLTTAEQRLQAGDWIVGARMIVDLSDRHPLIPGPLTGPKQYSELPKDVQQFLDQKGLTAAREPNFPGVGRWPDYAVAVSELVARKNLRLPTELGPCRPNQFSPPINAWIDRLERVTLKGKTKDRERLQQAEGHWPDYPRVVLQLAKQHQIVFPGWTLPGPLEKWERFRTGKKKKKS
;
A
#
# COMPACT_ATOMS: atom_id res chain seq x y z
N MET A 1 -10.98 6.57 -12.75
CA MET A 1 -11.87 7.27 -13.71
C MET A 1 -11.56 8.77 -13.81
N LEU A 2 -11.43 9.52 -12.72
CA LEU A 2 -11.05 10.96 -12.79
C LEU A 2 -9.66 11.22 -13.41
N ARG A 3 -8.68 10.32 -13.17
CA ARG A 3 -7.34 10.41 -13.79
C ARG A 3 -7.29 10.14 -15.30
N SER A 4 -8.20 9.35 -15.88
CA SER A 4 -8.22 9.08 -17.33
C SER A 4 -8.94 10.19 -18.11
N LEU A 5 -9.95 10.81 -17.50
CA LEU A 5 -10.66 11.98 -18.07
C LEU A 5 -9.77 13.23 -18.11
N TRP A 6 -8.87 13.42 -17.13
CA TRP A 6 -7.90 14.52 -17.13
C TRP A 6 -6.78 14.32 -18.15
N TRP A 7 -6.34 13.07 -18.35
CA TRP A 7 -5.30 12.71 -19.32
C TRP A 7 -5.72 12.94 -20.78
N HIS A 8 -6.99 12.70 -21.12
CA HIS A 8 -7.49 12.97 -22.47
C HIS A 8 -7.58 14.46 -22.82
N ARG A 9 -7.69 15.35 -21.83
CA ARG A 9 -7.76 16.81 -22.05
C ARG A 9 -6.39 17.47 -22.25
N MET A 10 -5.33 16.98 -21.59
CA MET A 10 -3.99 17.58 -21.74
C MET A 10 -3.25 17.18 -23.03
N PHE A 11 -3.46 15.98 -23.57
CA PHE A 11 -2.62 15.47 -24.67
C PHE A 11 -3.19 15.63 -26.09
N GLY A 12 -4.43 16.12 -26.25
CA GLY A 12 -4.99 16.51 -27.56
C GLY A 12 -4.38 17.79 -28.16
N ALA A 13 -3.43 18.39 -27.44
CA ALA A 13 -2.82 19.68 -27.71
C ALA A 13 -1.31 19.49 -28.00
N GLY A 14 -0.95 19.39 -29.30
CA GLY A 14 0.41 19.10 -29.78
C GLY A 14 1.55 19.95 -29.20
N LEU A 15 2.54 19.29 -28.59
CA LEU A 15 3.75 19.92 -28.05
C LEU A 15 4.66 20.50 -29.14
N LEU A 16 4.44 21.77 -29.46
CA LEU A 16 5.49 22.79 -29.60
C LEU A 16 5.47 23.76 -28.38
N GLY A 17 4.70 23.43 -27.33
CA GLY A 17 4.52 24.26 -26.13
C GLY A 17 5.46 23.96 -24.96
N LEU A 18 6.36 22.98 -25.06
CA LEU A 18 7.31 22.65 -23.96
C LEU A 18 8.45 23.65 -23.81
N ALA A 19 8.67 24.53 -24.81
CA ALA A 19 9.55 25.68 -24.63
C ALA A 19 8.91 26.79 -23.78
N MET A 20 7.58 26.78 -23.57
CA MET A 20 6.85 27.84 -22.86
C MET A 20 6.52 27.52 -21.40
N LEU A 21 6.49 26.24 -21.01
CA LEU A 21 6.02 25.80 -19.68
C LEU A 21 7.13 25.73 -18.61
N GLY A 22 8.40 25.97 -18.98
CA GLY A 22 9.50 26.11 -18.01
C GLY A 22 9.45 27.42 -17.20
N VAL A 23 8.52 28.33 -17.49
CA VAL A 23 8.51 29.71 -16.95
C VAL A 23 7.81 29.83 -15.59
N ALA A 24 7.06 28.84 -15.11
CA ALA A 24 6.11 29.08 -14.01
C ALA A 24 6.66 28.91 -12.58
N THR A 25 7.94 28.60 -12.35
CA THR A 25 8.46 28.37 -10.97
C THR A 25 9.75 29.11 -10.59
N GLN A 26 10.14 30.14 -11.34
CA GLN A 26 11.25 31.03 -10.94
C GLN A 26 10.82 32.50 -11.05
N LEU A 27 10.18 32.99 -9.99
CA LEU A 27 9.89 34.42 -9.78
C LEU A 27 10.54 34.90 -8.47
N VAL A 28 11.82 34.53 -8.27
CA VAL A 28 12.67 35.15 -7.26
C VAL A 28 14.04 35.38 -7.93
N SER A 29 14.42 36.67 -8.00
CA SER A 29 15.56 37.29 -8.70
C SER A 29 15.54 37.23 -10.23
N ALA A 30 14.86 38.19 -10.86
CA ALA A 30 14.93 38.42 -12.29
C ALA A 30 16.29 39.02 -12.68
N ASP A 31 17.24 38.17 -13.04
CA ASP A 31 18.45 38.61 -13.74
C ASP A 31 18.09 38.95 -15.21
N GLY A 32 18.95 39.72 -15.90
CA GLY A 32 18.73 40.10 -17.30
C GLY A 32 18.56 38.93 -18.28
N SER A 33 18.96 37.71 -17.90
CA SER A 33 18.74 36.46 -18.64
C SER A 33 17.26 36.09 -18.76
N ASP A 34 16.45 36.42 -17.74
CA ASP A 34 15.06 35.97 -17.64
C ASP A 34 14.17 36.77 -18.61
N ILE A 35 14.50 38.04 -18.83
CA ILE A 35 13.79 38.91 -19.77
C ILE A 35 14.00 38.45 -21.22
N GLU A 36 15.22 38.05 -21.58
CA GLU A 36 15.51 37.53 -22.93
C GLU A 36 14.87 36.15 -23.17
N GLU A 37 14.76 35.32 -22.14
CA GLU A 37 13.99 34.07 -22.22
C GLU A 37 12.50 34.33 -22.41
N LEU A 38 11.90 35.24 -21.62
CA LEU A 38 10.49 35.63 -21.77
C LEU A 38 10.19 36.22 -23.16
N ARG A 39 11.09 37.03 -23.72
CA ARG A 39 10.97 37.57 -25.09
C ARG A 39 10.99 36.45 -26.14
N ARG A 40 11.94 35.51 -26.04
CA ARG A 40 12.02 34.36 -26.95
C ARG A 40 10.78 33.49 -26.86
N ASN A 41 10.33 33.20 -25.65
CA ASN A 41 9.11 32.44 -25.39
C ASN A 41 7.88 33.13 -25.99
N LYS A 42 7.68 34.42 -25.70
CA LYS A 42 6.60 35.20 -26.33
C LYS A 42 6.65 35.14 -27.86
N ALA A 43 7.84 35.31 -28.47
CA ALA A 43 7.98 35.23 -29.92
C ALA A 43 7.64 33.83 -30.48
N LEU A 44 7.96 32.75 -29.76
CA LEU A 44 7.56 31.39 -30.14
C LEU A 44 6.06 31.19 -30.03
N PHE A 45 5.42 31.71 -28.98
CA PHE A 45 3.98 31.66 -28.80
C PHE A 45 3.22 32.40 -29.89
N ASP A 46 3.70 33.61 -30.24
CA ASP A 46 3.09 34.44 -31.27
C ASP A 46 3.14 33.78 -32.67
N ARG A 47 4.09 32.88 -32.91
CA ARG A 47 4.19 32.09 -34.16
C ARG A 47 3.16 30.96 -34.25
N LEU A 48 2.49 30.60 -33.16
CA LEU A 48 1.47 29.55 -33.16
C LEU A 48 0.15 30.07 -33.75
N SER A 49 -0.68 29.18 -34.31
CA SER A 49 -2.01 29.55 -34.80
C SER A 49 -2.92 30.06 -33.66
N ALA A 50 -3.89 30.91 -33.97
CA ALA A 50 -4.78 31.50 -32.95
C ALA A 50 -5.51 30.44 -32.09
N SER A 51 -5.97 29.35 -32.72
CA SER A 51 -6.57 28.21 -32.02
C SER A 51 -5.59 27.56 -31.04
N ARG A 52 -4.32 27.40 -31.44
CA ARG A 52 -3.28 26.83 -30.59
C ARG A 52 -2.92 27.76 -29.43
N GLN A 53 -2.81 29.06 -29.68
CA GLN A 53 -2.58 30.06 -28.63
C GLN A 53 -3.70 30.02 -27.57
N GLN A 54 -4.97 29.93 -28.00
CA GLN A 54 -6.10 29.78 -27.09
C GLN A 54 -6.03 28.50 -26.26
N GLN A 55 -5.67 27.36 -26.87
CA GLN A 55 -5.49 26.10 -26.14
C GLN A 55 -4.40 26.20 -25.06
N ILE A 56 -3.28 26.87 -25.35
CA ILE A 56 -2.20 27.04 -24.38
C ILE A 56 -2.63 27.98 -23.25
N ARG A 57 -3.32 29.10 -23.54
CA ARG A 57 -3.88 29.97 -22.49
C ARG A 57 -4.86 29.24 -21.58
N LYS A 58 -5.70 28.39 -22.17
CA LYS A 58 -6.61 27.56 -21.40
C LYS A 58 -5.84 26.57 -20.51
N LEU A 59 -4.84 25.89 -21.05
CA LEU A 59 -4.01 24.96 -20.28
C LEU A 59 -3.31 25.68 -19.13
N ASP A 60 -2.77 26.87 -19.39
CA ASP A 60 -2.13 27.70 -18.38
C ASP A 60 -3.11 28.08 -17.26
N ALA A 61 -4.32 28.53 -17.60
CA ALA A 61 -5.38 28.80 -16.63
C ALA A 61 -5.77 27.53 -15.84
N ASP A 62 -6.02 26.41 -16.53
CA ASP A 62 -6.37 25.12 -15.92
C ASP A 62 -5.27 24.63 -14.96
N LEU A 63 -3.99 24.90 -15.25
CA LEU A 63 -2.85 24.56 -14.37
C LEU A 63 -2.78 25.44 -13.13
N HIS A 64 -3.06 26.75 -13.25
CA HIS A 64 -3.07 27.68 -12.11
C HIS A 64 -4.25 27.43 -11.15
N GLU A 65 -5.32 26.77 -11.61
CA GLU A 65 -6.43 26.34 -10.75
C GLU A 65 -6.08 25.10 -9.89
N LEU A 66 -4.98 24.39 -10.20
CA LEU A 66 -4.58 23.21 -9.44
C LEU A 66 -3.97 23.57 -8.07
N PRO A 67 -4.16 22.73 -7.05
CA PRO A 67 -3.40 22.84 -5.81
C PRO A 67 -1.89 22.74 -6.08
N GLN A 68 -1.09 23.56 -5.40
CA GLN A 68 0.38 23.58 -5.51
C GLN A 68 1.06 22.19 -5.56
N PRO A 69 0.73 21.21 -4.67
CA PRO A 69 1.39 19.90 -4.74
C PRO A 69 1.09 19.10 -6.01
N GLU A 70 -0.05 19.36 -6.67
CA GLU A 70 -0.36 18.74 -7.95
C GLU A 70 0.40 19.42 -9.09
N LEU A 71 0.50 20.75 -9.05
CA LEU A 71 1.29 21.54 -10.00
C LEU A 71 2.78 21.14 -9.97
N ASP A 72 3.39 21.05 -8.78
CA ASP A 72 4.79 20.63 -8.61
C ASP A 72 5.05 19.24 -9.20
N SER A 73 4.10 18.32 -8.99
CA SER A 73 4.18 16.97 -9.55
C SER A 73 4.08 16.95 -11.07
N LEU A 74 3.26 17.83 -11.66
CA LEU A 74 3.12 17.96 -13.11
C LEU A 74 4.36 18.61 -13.74
N ASN A 75 4.89 19.67 -13.15
CA ASN A 75 6.13 20.31 -13.61
C ASN A 75 7.29 19.30 -13.59
N THR A 76 7.45 18.57 -12.49
CA THR A 76 8.45 17.49 -12.40
C THR A 76 8.29 16.44 -13.51
N LEU A 77 7.04 16.10 -13.88
CA LEU A 77 6.76 15.15 -14.95
C LEU A 77 7.12 15.72 -16.32
N LEU A 78 6.76 16.99 -16.58
CA LEU A 78 7.07 17.69 -17.83
C LEU A 78 8.57 17.85 -18.03
N ASP A 79 9.31 18.20 -16.98
CA ASP A 79 10.77 18.30 -17.02
C ASP A 79 11.41 16.95 -17.35
N ARG A 80 10.99 15.89 -16.66
CA ARG A 80 11.47 14.52 -16.95
C ARG A 80 11.13 14.09 -18.37
N TYR A 81 9.98 14.50 -18.89
CA TYR A 81 9.59 14.22 -20.26
C TYR A 81 10.45 15.00 -21.26
N ALA A 82 10.68 16.29 -21.05
CA ALA A 82 11.53 17.12 -21.90
C ALA A 82 12.98 16.59 -21.95
N VAL A 83 13.55 16.26 -20.79
CA VAL A 83 14.89 15.65 -20.68
C VAL A 83 14.95 14.29 -21.34
N TRP A 84 13.89 13.48 -21.24
CA TRP A 84 13.83 12.21 -21.95
C TRP A 84 13.75 12.39 -23.47
N LEU A 85 12.90 13.31 -23.94
CA LEU A 85 12.70 13.59 -25.35
C LEU A 85 13.97 14.12 -26.03
N SER A 86 14.75 14.94 -25.31
CA SER A 86 16.04 15.46 -25.81
C SER A 86 17.15 14.40 -25.87
N ARG A 87 17.00 13.29 -25.15
CA ARG A 87 17.92 12.14 -25.19
C ARG A 87 17.56 11.10 -26.25
N LEU A 88 16.36 11.16 -26.83
CA LEU A 88 16.01 10.32 -27.97
C LEU A 88 16.83 10.73 -29.19
N ASP A 89 17.13 9.75 -30.05
CA ASP A 89 17.60 10.03 -31.39
C ASP A 89 16.56 10.82 -32.19
N GLU A 90 16.99 11.43 -33.29
CA GLU A 90 16.13 12.33 -34.05
C GLU A 90 14.93 11.59 -34.68
N ALA A 91 15.10 10.33 -35.10
CA ALA A 91 14.02 9.56 -35.70
C ALA A 91 12.90 9.25 -34.69
N ASP A 92 13.26 8.74 -33.51
CA ASP A 92 12.31 8.45 -32.44
C ASP A 92 11.68 9.73 -31.88
N ARG A 93 12.45 10.82 -31.78
CA ARG A 93 11.94 12.14 -31.40
C ARG A 93 10.88 12.64 -32.37
N GLN A 94 11.14 12.61 -33.68
CA GLN A 94 10.17 13.00 -34.70
C GLN A 94 8.94 12.09 -34.70
N ARG A 95 9.13 10.78 -34.46
CA ARG A 95 8.03 9.82 -34.32
C ARG A 95 7.11 10.17 -33.15
N VAL A 96 7.64 10.61 -32.01
CA VAL A 96 6.83 11.09 -30.87
C VAL A 96 6.13 12.42 -31.21
N MET A 97 6.84 13.36 -31.83
CA MET A 97 6.36 14.72 -32.10
C MET A 97 5.26 14.77 -33.17
N SER A 98 5.33 13.90 -34.17
CA SER A 98 4.35 13.80 -35.26
C SER A 98 2.98 13.26 -34.83
N GLN A 99 2.93 12.51 -33.71
CA GLN A 99 1.68 11.97 -33.17
C GLN A 99 1.04 12.93 -32.17
N THR A 100 -0.26 12.78 -31.91
CA THR A 100 -1.00 13.54 -30.89
C THR A 100 -1.87 12.61 -30.03
N GLY A 101 -2.31 13.10 -28.86
CA GLY A 101 -3.24 12.36 -27.99
C GLY A 101 -2.77 10.95 -27.64
N ASN A 102 -3.67 9.99 -27.78
CA ASN A 102 -3.42 8.59 -27.45
C ASN A 102 -2.37 7.91 -28.35
N ALA A 103 -2.28 8.32 -29.62
CA ALA A 103 -1.29 7.76 -30.54
C ALA A 103 0.14 8.10 -30.10
N ARG A 104 0.35 9.35 -29.62
CA ARG A 104 1.64 9.75 -29.04
C ARG A 104 1.96 8.93 -27.79
N LEU A 105 0.98 8.69 -26.93
CA LEU A 105 1.18 7.90 -25.71
C LEU A 105 1.57 6.45 -26.03
N ALA A 106 0.96 5.84 -27.06
CA ALA A 106 1.33 4.51 -27.51
C ALA A 106 2.79 4.45 -28.00
N VAL A 107 3.23 5.45 -28.79
CA VAL A 107 4.64 5.54 -29.23
C VAL A 107 5.58 5.72 -28.04
N ILE A 108 5.26 6.62 -27.11
CA ILE A 108 6.06 6.82 -25.89
C ILE A 108 6.16 5.51 -25.09
N GLN A 109 5.05 4.79 -24.94
CA GLN A 109 5.01 3.52 -24.22
C GLN A 109 5.91 2.47 -24.88
N GLU A 110 5.82 2.32 -26.20
CA GLU A 110 6.67 1.41 -26.98
C GLU A 110 8.16 1.75 -26.82
N LEU A 111 8.53 3.03 -26.96
CA LEU A 111 9.91 3.46 -26.82
C LEU A 111 10.44 3.25 -25.40
N ARG A 112 9.63 3.54 -24.39
CA ARG A 112 9.97 3.29 -22.98
C ARG A 112 10.14 1.81 -22.70
N GLU A 113 9.29 0.96 -23.28
CA GLU A 113 9.39 -0.49 -23.16
C GLU A 113 10.69 -1.00 -23.80
N LYS A 114 11.00 -0.56 -25.02
CA LYS A 114 12.25 -0.88 -25.71
C LYS A 114 13.49 -0.43 -24.92
N GLN A 115 13.50 0.80 -24.43
CA GLN A 115 14.61 1.34 -23.61
C GLN A 115 14.77 0.57 -22.30
N TRP A 116 13.66 0.22 -21.65
CA TRP A 116 13.69 -0.58 -20.43
C TRP A 116 14.24 -1.98 -20.68
N GLU A 117 13.78 -2.66 -21.75
CA GLU A 117 14.30 -3.97 -22.16
C GLU A 117 15.80 -3.92 -22.49
N GLN A 118 16.25 -2.87 -23.17
CA GLN A 118 17.67 -2.64 -23.48
C GLN A 118 18.51 -2.42 -22.21
N GLY A 119 17.92 -1.80 -21.19
CA GLY A 119 18.53 -1.61 -19.87
C GLY A 119 18.59 -2.87 -19.00
N LEU A 120 17.94 -3.98 -19.40
CA LEU A 120 17.98 -5.22 -18.62
C LEU A 120 19.39 -5.87 -18.65
N PRO A 121 19.77 -6.59 -17.57
CA PRO A 121 20.99 -7.38 -17.54
C PRO A 121 21.12 -8.30 -18.76
N ALA A 122 22.34 -8.48 -19.28
CA ALA A 122 22.58 -9.27 -20.48
C ALA A 122 22.05 -10.73 -20.37
N ALA A 123 22.16 -11.33 -19.19
CA ALA A 123 21.61 -12.66 -18.92
C ALA A 123 20.08 -12.73 -19.12
N TRP A 124 19.34 -11.73 -18.62
CA TRP A 124 17.89 -11.67 -18.77
C TRP A 124 17.48 -11.42 -20.22
N ARG A 125 18.21 -10.55 -20.93
CA ARG A 125 17.99 -10.32 -22.36
C ARG A 125 18.22 -11.59 -23.18
N ALA A 126 19.29 -12.33 -22.90
CA ALA A 126 19.58 -13.61 -23.56
C ALA A 126 18.50 -14.66 -23.27
N GLU A 127 17.96 -14.69 -22.06
CA GLU A 127 16.87 -15.60 -21.68
C GLU A 127 15.56 -15.29 -22.41
N LEU A 128 15.23 -14.01 -22.57
CA LEU A 128 14.07 -13.56 -23.35
C LEU A 128 14.21 -13.89 -24.83
N ALA A 129 15.43 -13.78 -25.38
CA ALA A 129 15.72 -14.17 -26.76
C ALA A 129 15.57 -15.69 -26.99
N LYS A 130 15.96 -16.51 -26.01
CA LYS A 130 15.82 -17.97 -26.08
C LYS A 130 14.37 -18.46 -26.00
N ASN A 131 13.48 -17.71 -25.34
CA ASN A 131 12.11 -18.14 -25.05
C ASN A 131 11.06 -17.13 -25.55
N PRO A 132 10.91 -16.92 -26.87
CA PRO A 132 10.03 -15.90 -27.41
C PRO A 132 8.55 -16.11 -27.01
N HIS A 133 8.09 -17.36 -26.91
CA HIS A 133 6.71 -17.68 -26.52
C HIS A 133 6.38 -17.33 -25.06
N GLN A 134 7.38 -17.32 -24.16
CA GLN A 134 7.21 -16.96 -22.74
C GLN A 134 7.62 -15.50 -22.45
N ARG A 135 7.95 -14.73 -23.48
CA ARG A 135 8.51 -13.38 -23.35
C ARG A 135 7.63 -12.47 -22.49
N ALA A 136 6.32 -12.45 -22.74
CA ALA A 136 5.39 -11.58 -22.02
C ALA A 136 5.33 -11.91 -20.52
N GLU A 137 5.29 -13.21 -20.18
CA GLU A 137 5.27 -13.67 -18.78
C GLU A 137 6.57 -13.32 -18.06
N LYS A 138 7.73 -13.57 -18.68
CA LYS A 138 9.05 -13.23 -18.11
C LYS A 138 9.25 -11.73 -17.95
N LEU A 139 8.84 -10.91 -18.93
CA LEU A 139 8.88 -9.45 -18.79
C LEU A 139 8.00 -8.98 -17.63
N ALA A 140 6.81 -9.55 -17.46
CA ALA A 140 5.94 -9.24 -16.32
C ALA A 140 6.60 -9.62 -14.98
N ALA A 141 7.27 -10.78 -14.91
CA ALA A 141 8.01 -11.20 -13.73
C ALA A 141 9.18 -10.24 -13.41
N TYR A 142 9.99 -9.87 -14.41
CA TYR A 142 11.08 -8.90 -14.23
C TYR A 142 10.59 -7.52 -13.80
N ARG A 143 9.43 -7.06 -14.30
CA ARG A 143 8.82 -5.81 -13.83
C ARG A 143 8.43 -5.89 -12.36
N ARG A 144 7.85 -7.01 -11.93
CA ARG A 144 7.52 -7.22 -10.50
C ARG A 144 8.78 -7.20 -9.64
N MET A 145 9.86 -7.86 -10.08
CA MET A 145 11.14 -7.84 -9.38
C MET A 145 11.73 -6.42 -9.31
N GLN A 146 11.74 -5.67 -10.41
CA GLN A 146 12.24 -4.30 -10.43
C GLN A 146 11.40 -3.38 -9.53
N GLN A 147 10.07 -3.56 -9.54
CA GLN A 147 9.18 -2.80 -8.66
C GLN A 147 9.47 -3.13 -7.20
N GLN A 148 9.61 -4.41 -6.84
CA GLN A 148 9.98 -4.82 -5.50
C GLN A 148 11.33 -4.20 -5.07
N PHE A 149 12.33 -4.28 -5.95
CA PHE A 149 13.64 -3.67 -5.73
C PHE A 149 13.53 -2.15 -5.55
N ASN A 150 12.76 -1.45 -6.38
CA ASN A 150 12.55 -0.01 -6.23
C ASN A 150 11.84 0.32 -4.90
N ASP A 151 10.87 -0.50 -4.48
CA ASP A 151 10.18 -0.34 -3.20
C ASP A 151 11.13 -0.60 -2.01
N ASP A 152 12.00 -1.62 -2.13
CA ASP A 152 13.09 -1.90 -1.19
C ASP A 152 14.04 -0.69 -1.09
N TRP A 153 14.52 -0.17 -2.23
CA TRP A 153 15.42 0.98 -2.28
C TRP A 153 14.78 2.27 -1.77
N ALA A 154 13.52 2.53 -2.11
CA ALA A 154 12.80 3.69 -1.57
C ALA A 154 12.69 3.60 -0.04
N MET A 155 12.54 2.39 0.50
CA MET A 155 12.54 2.16 1.93
C MET A 155 13.95 2.31 2.53
N VAL A 156 14.99 1.78 1.89
CA VAL A 156 16.40 1.98 2.28
C VAL A 156 16.76 3.46 2.31
N ILE A 157 16.40 4.23 1.29
CA ILE A 157 16.63 5.68 1.21
C ILE A 157 15.90 6.41 2.35
N ARG A 158 14.65 6.06 2.64
CA ARG A 158 13.89 6.66 3.77
C ARG A 158 14.52 6.36 5.13
N ASN A 159 15.27 5.27 5.24
CA ASN A 159 15.94 4.86 6.48
C ASN A 159 17.48 4.97 6.33
N TRP A 160 17.97 5.77 5.38
CA TRP A 160 19.38 5.78 5.02
C TRP A 160 20.26 6.28 6.17
N ASP A 161 19.79 7.28 6.91
CA ASP A 161 20.51 7.81 8.06
C ASP A 161 20.61 6.78 9.20
N ASP A 162 19.54 6.03 9.47
CA ASP A 162 19.53 4.94 10.45
C ASP A 162 20.51 3.83 10.05
N LEU A 163 20.52 3.46 8.76
CA LEU A 163 21.45 2.49 8.19
C LEU A 163 22.91 2.95 8.28
N ARG A 164 23.19 4.19 7.86
CA ARG A 164 24.54 4.77 7.82
C ARG A 164 25.14 4.90 9.21
N GLN A 165 24.32 5.21 10.21
CA GLN A 165 24.77 5.31 11.59
C GLN A 165 24.90 3.94 12.28
N ASN A 166 24.58 2.84 11.58
CA ASN A 166 24.36 1.50 12.16
C ASN A 166 23.47 1.55 13.42
N ARG A 167 22.63 2.58 13.51
CA ARG A 167 21.70 2.78 14.62
C ARG A 167 20.49 1.96 14.25
N MET A 168 20.51 0.71 14.68
CA MET A 168 19.28 -0.05 14.80
C MET A 168 18.32 0.83 15.61
N PRO A 169 17.12 1.15 15.11
CA PRO A 169 16.18 1.92 15.88
C PRO A 169 15.97 1.18 17.21
N LEU A 170 16.34 1.87 18.28
CA LEU A 170 16.82 1.32 19.56
C LEU A 170 15.94 0.29 20.31
N PRO A 171 14.63 0.07 20.08
CA PRO A 171 13.91 -0.99 20.80
C PRO A 171 14.20 -2.42 20.32
N ILE A 172 14.59 -2.66 19.05
CA ILE A 172 14.75 -4.03 18.51
C ILE A 172 15.85 -4.83 19.23
N LEU A 173 16.80 -4.12 19.85
CA LEU A 173 17.91 -4.71 20.60
C LEU A 173 17.57 -5.04 22.06
N THR A 174 16.47 -4.50 22.59
CA THR A 174 16.12 -4.78 23.99
C THR A 174 15.60 -6.20 24.12
N GLU A 175 16.05 -6.91 25.16
CA GLU A 175 15.58 -8.28 25.42
C GLU A 175 14.06 -8.34 25.61
N GLU A 176 13.47 -7.30 26.19
CA GLU A 176 12.01 -7.18 26.33
C GLU A 176 11.31 -7.16 24.97
N PHE A 177 11.78 -6.33 24.04
CA PHE A 177 11.20 -6.28 22.69
C PHE A 177 11.38 -7.59 21.95
N ARG A 178 12.54 -8.24 22.08
CA ARG A 178 12.78 -9.56 21.44
C ARG A 178 11.82 -10.60 21.97
N ARG A 179 11.61 -10.64 23.29
CA ARG A 179 10.63 -11.52 23.92
C ARG A 179 9.21 -11.24 23.43
N ASP A 180 8.82 -9.98 23.38
CA ASP A 180 7.48 -9.59 22.92
C ASP A 180 7.29 -9.87 21.41
N LEU A 181 8.35 -9.72 20.61
CA LEU A 181 8.35 -10.08 19.20
C LEU A 181 8.18 -11.58 19.03
N VAL A 182 8.94 -12.40 19.75
CA VAL A 182 8.79 -13.86 19.75
C VAL A 182 7.37 -14.24 20.15
N ALA A 183 6.82 -13.64 21.21
CA ALA A 183 5.44 -13.88 21.61
C ALA A 183 4.44 -13.53 20.50
N HIS A 184 4.61 -12.40 19.82
CA HIS A 184 3.79 -12.02 18.66
C HIS A 184 3.91 -13.01 17.50
N LEU A 185 5.13 -13.46 17.20
CA LEU A 185 5.39 -14.42 16.12
C LEU A 185 4.78 -15.80 16.42
N GLU A 186 4.83 -16.27 17.67
CA GLU A 186 4.20 -17.52 18.09
C GLU A 186 2.67 -17.48 17.96
N LEU A 187 2.05 -16.31 18.19
CA LEU A 187 0.61 -16.12 17.98
C LEU A 187 0.26 -16.05 16.48
N LEU A 188 1.21 -15.64 15.64
CA LEU A 188 1.05 -15.52 14.18
C LEU A 188 1.22 -16.86 13.45
N ARG A 189 2.17 -17.70 13.86
CA ARG A 189 2.49 -18.99 13.20
C ARG A 189 1.26 -19.86 12.87
N PRO A 190 0.27 -20.04 13.75
CA PRO A 190 -0.89 -20.91 13.46
C PRO A 190 -1.79 -20.43 12.32
N GLN A 191 -1.68 -19.15 11.94
CA GLN A 191 -2.50 -18.53 10.89
C GLN A 191 -1.82 -18.58 9.51
N LEU A 192 -0.51 -18.85 9.49
CA LEU A 192 0.30 -18.81 8.28
C LEU A 192 0.21 -20.12 7.50
N SER A 193 0.15 -20.01 6.17
CA SER A 193 0.36 -21.16 5.28
C SER A 193 1.81 -21.68 5.34
N ALA A 194 2.08 -22.88 4.84
CA ALA A 194 3.44 -23.44 4.80
C ALA A 194 4.46 -22.52 4.11
N ASN A 195 4.05 -21.87 3.01
CA ASN A 195 4.90 -20.91 2.29
C ASN A 195 5.16 -19.65 3.13
N GLU A 196 4.17 -19.18 3.88
CA GLU A 196 4.31 -18.01 4.74
C GLU A 196 5.11 -18.30 6.00
N LEU A 197 5.02 -19.52 6.55
CA LEU A 197 5.90 -20.00 7.61
C LEU A 197 7.36 -20.00 7.15
N ALA A 198 7.65 -20.49 5.94
CA ALA A 198 9.01 -20.43 5.39
C ALA A 198 9.50 -18.97 5.20
N ARG A 199 8.60 -18.06 4.79
CA ARG A 199 8.90 -16.62 4.75
C ARG A 199 9.17 -16.06 6.15
N LEU A 200 8.39 -16.44 7.15
CA LEU A 200 8.59 -16.00 8.54
C LEU A 200 9.95 -16.47 9.07
N THR A 201 10.29 -17.75 8.90
CA THR A 201 11.59 -18.31 9.29
C THR A 201 12.75 -17.57 8.61
N THR A 202 12.60 -17.24 7.32
CA THR A 202 13.60 -16.44 6.59
C THR A 202 13.74 -15.04 7.20
N ALA A 203 12.62 -14.41 7.58
CA ALA A 203 12.62 -13.10 8.22
C ALA A 203 13.35 -13.12 9.58
N GLU A 204 13.11 -14.16 10.39
CA GLU A 204 13.79 -14.38 11.67
C GLU A 204 15.30 -14.57 11.49
N GLN A 205 15.72 -15.39 10.52
CA GLN A 205 17.13 -15.59 10.18
C GLN A 205 17.80 -14.27 9.74
N ARG A 206 17.10 -13.44 8.95
CA ARG A 206 17.59 -12.12 8.52
C ARG A 206 17.76 -11.16 9.70
N LEU A 207 16.79 -11.13 10.63
CA LEU A 207 16.92 -10.37 11.87
C LEU A 207 18.16 -10.79 12.68
N GLN A 208 18.38 -12.10 12.81
CA GLN A 208 19.54 -12.65 13.53
C GLN A 208 20.88 -12.35 12.84
N ALA A 209 20.91 -12.37 11.51
CA ALA A 209 22.08 -12.05 10.71
C ALA A 209 22.40 -10.54 10.63
N GLY A 210 21.60 -9.69 11.28
CA GLY A 210 21.77 -8.23 11.27
C GLY A 210 21.12 -7.51 10.06
N ASP A 211 20.50 -8.24 9.14
CA ASP A 211 19.67 -7.69 8.05
C ASP A 211 18.25 -7.37 8.57
N TRP A 212 18.21 -6.49 9.57
CA TRP A 212 16.99 -6.23 10.34
C TRP A 212 15.91 -5.53 9.52
N ILE A 213 16.30 -4.77 8.48
CA ILE A 213 15.35 -4.05 7.63
C ILE A 213 14.49 -5.01 6.83
N VAL A 214 15.13 -5.97 6.15
CA VAL A 214 14.42 -6.96 5.33
C VAL A 214 13.57 -7.85 6.23
N GLY A 215 14.14 -8.32 7.35
CA GLY A 215 13.41 -9.13 8.33
C GLY A 215 12.18 -8.40 8.91
N ALA A 216 12.35 -7.15 9.37
CA ALA A 216 11.25 -6.34 9.90
C ALA A 216 10.15 -6.09 8.87
N ARG A 217 10.51 -5.78 7.62
CA ARG A 217 9.54 -5.61 6.52
C ARG A 217 8.74 -6.88 6.27
N MET A 218 9.40 -8.03 6.25
CA MET A 218 8.71 -9.32 6.06
C MET A 218 7.74 -9.61 7.20
N ILE A 219 8.14 -9.36 8.45
CA ILE A 219 7.28 -9.54 9.62
C ILE A 219 6.08 -8.58 9.57
N VAL A 220 6.30 -7.32 9.18
CA VAL A 220 5.21 -6.34 9.00
C VAL A 220 4.25 -6.75 7.89
N ASP A 221 4.75 -7.18 6.73
CA ASP A 221 3.91 -7.67 5.62
C ASP A 221 3.07 -8.88 6.05
N LEU A 222 3.66 -9.83 6.78
CA LEU A 222 2.93 -10.99 7.31
C LEU A 222 1.89 -10.58 8.37
N SER A 223 2.25 -9.70 9.29
CA SER A 223 1.35 -9.23 10.35
C SER A 223 0.19 -8.40 9.81
N ASP A 224 0.41 -7.61 8.75
CA ASP A 224 -0.64 -6.81 8.11
C ASP A 224 -1.60 -7.69 7.28
N ARG A 225 -1.11 -8.80 6.70
CA ARG A 225 -1.94 -9.76 5.95
C ARG A 225 -2.76 -10.66 6.85
N HIS A 226 -2.23 -10.98 8.04
CA HIS A 226 -2.85 -11.87 9.02
C HIS A 226 -3.06 -11.11 10.33
N PRO A 227 -4.05 -10.19 10.37
CA PRO A 227 -4.31 -9.41 11.57
C PRO A 227 -4.77 -10.34 12.70
N LEU A 228 -3.96 -10.40 13.77
CA LEU A 228 -4.29 -11.19 14.96
C LEU A 228 -5.51 -10.59 15.65
N ILE A 229 -6.52 -11.43 15.94
CA ILE A 229 -7.72 -11.04 16.68
C ILE A 229 -7.66 -11.66 18.07
N PRO A 230 -7.64 -10.87 19.16
CA PRO A 230 -7.62 -11.38 20.53
C PRO A 230 -8.61 -12.51 20.74
N GLY A 231 -8.13 -13.62 21.31
CA GLY A 231 -8.95 -14.79 21.56
C GLY A 231 -8.16 -16.10 21.59
N PRO A 232 -8.84 -17.25 21.48
CA PRO A 232 -8.18 -18.54 21.46
C PRO A 232 -7.30 -18.69 20.21
N LEU A 233 -6.17 -19.39 20.36
CA LEU A 233 -5.23 -19.63 19.26
C LEU A 233 -5.75 -20.60 18.22
N THR A 234 -6.73 -21.40 18.61
CA THR A 234 -7.37 -22.40 17.80
C THR A 234 -8.88 -22.19 17.83
N GLY A 235 -9.52 -22.43 16.70
CA GLY A 235 -10.96 -22.45 16.58
C GLY A 235 -11.35 -23.14 15.26
N PRO A 236 -12.65 -23.13 14.90
CA PRO A 236 -13.13 -23.80 13.70
C PRO A 236 -12.48 -23.25 12.43
N LYS A 237 -11.84 -24.14 11.67
CA LYS A 237 -11.19 -23.84 10.39
C LYS A 237 -12.05 -24.26 9.19
N GLN A 238 -13.12 -25.00 9.43
CA GLN A 238 -14.02 -25.55 8.43
C GLN A 238 -15.41 -25.82 9.03
N TYR A 239 -16.39 -26.12 8.18
CA TYR A 239 -17.79 -26.23 8.57
C TYR A 239 -18.05 -27.28 9.64
N SER A 240 -17.42 -28.45 9.51
CA SER A 240 -17.59 -29.58 10.44
C SER A 240 -17.09 -29.29 11.85
N GLU A 241 -16.21 -28.31 12.02
CA GLU A 241 -15.65 -27.89 13.31
C GLU A 241 -16.47 -26.80 14.01
N LEU A 242 -17.47 -26.22 13.33
CA LEU A 242 -18.35 -25.23 13.94
C LEU A 242 -19.20 -25.86 15.07
N PRO A 243 -19.63 -25.09 16.07
CA PRO A 243 -20.63 -25.56 17.03
C PRO A 243 -21.88 -26.13 16.35
N LYS A 244 -22.45 -27.23 16.89
CA LYS A 244 -23.56 -27.94 16.24
C LYS A 244 -24.81 -27.08 16.03
N ASP A 245 -25.10 -26.20 16.98
CA ASP A 245 -26.19 -25.23 16.91
C ASP A 245 -25.96 -24.20 15.80
N VAL A 246 -24.72 -23.75 15.61
CA VAL A 246 -24.33 -22.88 14.49
C VAL A 246 -24.50 -23.61 13.16
N GLN A 247 -24.04 -24.86 13.05
CA GLN A 247 -24.25 -25.66 11.82
C GLN A 247 -25.74 -25.80 11.49
N GLN A 248 -26.56 -26.22 12.46
CA GLN A 248 -28.01 -26.34 12.27
C GLN A 248 -28.66 -25.01 11.87
N PHE A 249 -28.23 -23.91 12.49
CA PHE A 249 -28.73 -22.58 12.16
C PHE A 249 -28.40 -22.19 10.71
N LEU A 250 -27.16 -22.40 10.27
CA LEU A 250 -26.75 -22.11 8.89
C LEU A 250 -27.55 -22.94 7.88
N ASP A 251 -27.79 -24.22 8.18
CA ASP A 251 -28.59 -25.11 7.35
C ASP A 251 -30.06 -24.68 7.26
N GLN A 252 -30.68 -24.39 8.41
CA GLN A 252 -32.06 -23.91 8.48
C GLN A 252 -32.26 -22.58 7.73
N LYS A 253 -31.24 -21.72 7.70
CA LYS A 253 -31.27 -20.43 6.99
C LYS A 253 -30.80 -20.53 5.55
N GLY A 254 -30.44 -21.72 5.05
CA GLY A 254 -30.00 -21.94 3.68
C GLY A 254 -28.64 -21.30 3.35
N LEU A 255 -27.76 -21.12 4.34
CA LEU A 255 -26.43 -20.53 4.19
C LEU A 255 -25.36 -21.59 3.89
N THR A 256 -25.62 -22.42 2.87
CA THR A 256 -24.78 -23.58 2.52
C THR A 256 -23.41 -23.22 1.97
N ALA A 257 -23.20 -21.98 1.53
CA ALA A 257 -21.91 -21.49 1.03
C ALA A 257 -20.75 -21.73 2.02
N ALA A 258 -21.02 -21.72 3.34
CA ALA A 258 -20.02 -21.99 4.36
C ALA A 258 -19.42 -23.41 4.29
N ARG A 259 -20.07 -24.35 3.59
CA ARG A 259 -19.61 -25.74 3.38
C ARG A 259 -18.68 -25.88 2.17
N GLU A 260 -18.65 -24.89 1.29
CA GLU A 260 -17.91 -25.01 0.04
C GLU A 260 -16.39 -25.07 0.31
N PRO A 261 -15.63 -25.96 -0.36
CA PRO A 261 -14.18 -26.07 -0.13
C PRO A 261 -13.39 -24.78 -0.43
N ASN A 262 -13.94 -23.94 -1.30
CA ASN A 262 -13.39 -22.64 -1.70
C ASN A 262 -13.97 -21.47 -0.89
N PHE A 263 -14.74 -21.73 0.18
CA PHE A 263 -15.26 -20.66 1.04
C PHE A 263 -14.08 -19.86 1.64
N PRO A 264 -14.19 -18.52 1.77
CA PRO A 264 -13.11 -17.71 2.28
C PRO A 264 -12.62 -18.17 3.66
N GLY A 265 -11.30 -18.30 3.81
CA GLY A 265 -10.68 -18.64 5.08
C GLY A 265 -10.67 -20.13 5.43
N VAL A 266 -11.23 -21.04 4.62
CA VAL A 266 -11.17 -22.49 4.88
C VAL A 266 -9.73 -22.94 5.16
N GLY A 267 -9.57 -23.74 6.22
CA GLY A 267 -8.29 -24.21 6.73
C GLY A 267 -7.55 -23.22 7.64
N ARG A 268 -8.08 -22.00 7.84
CA ARG A 268 -7.43 -20.93 8.60
C ARG A 268 -8.33 -20.36 9.69
N TRP A 269 -7.74 -20.20 10.88
CA TRP A 269 -8.34 -19.51 12.02
C TRP A 269 -7.61 -18.18 12.21
N PRO A 270 -8.29 -17.05 12.49
CA PRO A 270 -9.75 -16.89 12.65
C PRO A 270 -10.51 -16.63 11.33
N ASP A 271 -9.82 -16.59 10.19
CA ASP A 271 -10.37 -16.21 8.88
C ASP A 271 -11.67 -16.93 8.50
N TYR A 272 -11.74 -18.26 8.66
CA TYR A 272 -12.94 -19.03 8.35
C TYR A 272 -14.14 -18.56 9.16
N ALA A 273 -14.00 -18.50 10.48
CA ALA A 273 -15.06 -18.07 11.37
C ALA A 273 -15.49 -16.63 11.10
N VAL A 274 -14.52 -15.72 10.84
CA VAL A 274 -14.81 -14.34 10.44
C VAL A 274 -15.69 -14.31 9.19
N ALA A 275 -15.34 -15.09 8.17
CA ALA A 275 -16.11 -15.18 6.94
C ALA A 275 -17.52 -15.74 7.17
N VAL A 276 -17.69 -16.71 8.08
CA VAL A 276 -19.01 -17.21 8.50
C VAL A 276 -19.83 -16.11 9.19
N SER A 277 -19.26 -15.40 10.16
CA SER A 277 -19.95 -14.29 10.83
C SER A 277 -20.35 -13.19 9.85
N GLU A 278 -19.48 -12.83 8.89
CA GLU A 278 -19.77 -11.84 7.86
C GLU A 278 -20.87 -12.32 6.89
N LEU A 279 -20.91 -13.60 6.54
CA LEU A 279 -21.97 -14.19 5.73
C LEU A 279 -23.35 -14.05 6.41
N VAL A 280 -23.41 -14.33 7.71
CA VAL A 280 -24.63 -14.21 8.53
C VAL A 280 -25.04 -12.75 8.69
N ALA A 281 -24.08 -11.86 8.98
CA ALA A 281 -24.31 -10.43 9.13
C ALA A 281 -24.84 -9.78 7.84
N ARG A 282 -24.36 -10.18 6.65
CA ARG A 282 -24.87 -9.70 5.35
C ARG A 282 -26.35 -10.02 5.12
N LYS A 283 -26.90 -10.99 5.84
CA LYS A 283 -28.32 -11.36 5.81
C LYS A 283 -29.12 -10.76 6.96
N ASN A 284 -28.51 -9.86 7.76
CA ASN A 284 -29.08 -9.29 8.97
C ASN A 284 -29.55 -10.34 9.98
N LEU A 285 -28.82 -11.47 10.05
CA LEU A 285 -29.08 -12.55 11.00
C LEU A 285 -28.08 -12.48 12.16
N ARG A 286 -28.37 -13.18 13.26
CA ARG A 286 -27.46 -13.36 14.40
C ARG A 286 -27.19 -14.83 14.62
N LEU A 287 -25.94 -15.16 14.95
CA LEU A 287 -25.56 -16.51 15.29
C LEU A 287 -26.14 -16.91 16.67
N PRO A 288 -26.52 -18.18 16.87
CA PRO A 288 -26.98 -18.65 18.18
C PRO A 288 -25.84 -18.64 19.21
N THR A 289 -24.63 -18.99 18.78
CA THR A 289 -23.41 -18.97 19.58
C THR A 289 -22.32 -18.22 18.80
N GLU A 290 -21.71 -17.23 19.45
CA GLU A 290 -20.58 -16.48 18.88
C GLU A 290 -19.36 -17.39 18.73
N LEU A 291 -18.65 -17.27 17.61
CA LEU A 291 -17.53 -18.16 17.28
C LEU A 291 -16.24 -17.82 18.06
N GLY A 292 -16.21 -16.69 18.77
CA GLY A 292 -15.08 -16.27 19.59
C GLY A 292 -15.49 -15.29 20.69
N PRO A 293 -14.52 -14.84 21.51
CA PRO A 293 -14.79 -13.97 22.63
C PRO A 293 -15.30 -12.60 22.16
N CYS A 294 -16.50 -12.24 22.60
CA CYS A 294 -17.19 -11.01 22.27
C CYS A 294 -17.49 -10.14 23.50
N ARG A 295 -17.04 -10.55 24.69
CA ARG A 295 -17.23 -9.83 25.96
C ARG A 295 -15.94 -9.82 26.79
N PRO A 296 -15.71 -8.81 27.64
CA PRO A 296 -14.52 -8.73 28.48
C PRO A 296 -14.24 -10.00 29.27
N ASN A 297 -15.24 -10.64 29.87
CA ASN A 297 -15.04 -11.83 30.71
C ASN A 297 -14.76 -13.14 29.95
N GLN A 298 -14.83 -13.13 28.62
CA GLN A 298 -14.59 -14.30 27.77
C GLN A 298 -13.14 -14.42 27.30
N PHE A 299 -12.32 -13.37 27.44
CA PHE A 299 -10.89 -13.46 27.13
C PHE A 299 -10.10 -14.01 28.31
N SER A 300 -8.83 -14.32 28.08
CA SER A 300 -7.93 -14.79 29.13
C SER A 300 -7.69 -13.69 30.19
N PRO A 301 -7.37 -14.04 31.44
CA PRO A 301 -7.19 -13.06 32.51
C PRO A 301 -6.21 -11.91 32.18
N PRO A 302 -5.05 -12.15 31.51
CA PRO A 302 -4.16 -11.06 31.09
C PRO A 302 -4.81 -10.08 30.11
N ILE A 303 -5.62 -10.59 29.16
CA ILE A 303 -6.35 -9.77 28.21
C ILE A 303 -7.43 -8.97 28.92
N ASN A 304 -8.16 -9.58 29.86
CA ASN A 304 -9.23 -8.91 30.62
C ASN A 304 -8.65 -7.74 31.43
N ALA A 305 -7.53 -7.96 32.12
CA ALA A 305 -6.84 -6.91 32.87
C ALA A 305 -6.38 -5.77 31.96
N TRP A 306 -5.93 -6.09 30.74
CA TRP A 306 -5.53 -5.08 29.76
C TRP A 306 -6.73 -4.29 29.23
N ILE A 307 -7.85 -4.95 28.89
CA ILE A 307 -9.09 -4.29 28.42
C ILE A 307 -9.64 -3.37 29.51
N ASP A 308 -9.67 -3.84 30.76
CA ASP A 308 -10.10 -3.05 31.92
C ASP A 308 -9.19 -1.81 32.13
N ARG A 309 -7.88 -1.94 31.91
CA ARG A 309 -6.96 -0.78 31.90
C ARG A 309 -7.27 0.18 30.73
N LEU A 310 -7.53 -0.33 29.53
CA LEU A 310 -7.91 0.48 28.37
C LEU A 310 -9.16 1.32 28.69
N GLU A 311 -10.21 0.69 29.22
CA GLU A 311 -11.48 1.35 29.54
C GLU A 311 -11.37 2.39 30.66
N ARG A 312 -10.66 2.06 31.75
CA ARG A 312 -10.55 2.93 32.94
C ARG A 312 -9.59 4.10 32.76
N VAL A 313 -8.47 3.87 32.08
CA VAL A 313 -7.40 4.88 31.96
C VAL A 313 -7.53 5.66 30.65
N THR A 314 -7.63 4.95 29.53
CA THR A 314 -7.45 5.55 28.20
C THR A 314 -8.73 6.15 27.65
N LEU A 315 -9.85 5.47 27.90
CA LEU A 315 -11.17 5.88 27.44
C LEU A 315 -11.90 6.79 28.44
N LYS A 316 -11.24 7.15 29.56
CA LYS A 316 -11.80 8.09 30.54
C LYS A 316 -12.08 9.44 29.87
N GLY A 317 -13.35 9.85 29.83
CA GLY A 317 -13.80 11.09 29.19
C GLY A 317 -13.99 11.01 27.66
N LYS A 318 -13.74 9.86 27.02
CA LYS A 318 -13.94 9.66 25.57
C LYS A 318 -15.25 8.91 25.31
N THR A 319 -16.36 9.63 25.34
CA THR A 319 -17.72 9.05 25.23
C THR A 319 -17.91 8.25 23.94
N LYS A 320 -17.50 8.78 22.78
CA LYS A 320 -17.64 8.10 21.47
C LYS A 320 -16.91 6.76 21.40
N ASP A 321 -15.70 6.68 21.93
CA ASP A 321 -14.91 5.44 21.89
C ASP A 321 -15.54 4.36 22.80
N ARG A 322 -16.11 4.77 23.95
CA ARG A 322 -16.83 3.87 24.86
C ARG A 322 -18.15 3.37 24.27
N GLU A 323 -18.95 4.27 23.69
CA GLU A 323 -20.19 3.91 23.00
C GLU A 323 -19.91 2.90 21.88
N ARG A 324 -18.85 3.14 21.11
CA ARG A 324 -18.43 2.24 20.03
C ARG A 324 -18.02 0.86 20.57
N LEU A 325 -17.30 0.81 21.69
CA LEU A 325 -16.92 -0.46 22.33
C LEU A 325 -18.14 -1.21 22.87
N GLN A 326 -19.07 -0.51 23.53
CA GLN A 326 -20.33 -1.07 24.04
C GLN A 326 -21.24 -1.59 22.92
N GLN A 327 -21.33 -0.87 21.79
CA GLN A 327 -22.11 -1.32 20.62
C GLN A 327 -21.54 -2.60 20.01
N ALA A 328 -20.21 -2.76 20.04
CA ALA A 328 -19.57 -3.96 19.53
C ALA A 328 -19.67 -5.13 20.52
N GLU A 329 -19.91 -4.89 21.81
CA GLU A 329 -19.99 -5.93 22.84
C GLU A 329 -21.10 -6.94 22.51
N GLY A 330 -20.77 -8.23 22.62
CA GLY A 330 -21.65 -9.33 22.24
C GLY A 330 -21.65 -9.67 20.74
N HIS A 331 -20.88 -8.97 19.91
CA HIS A 331 -20.78 -9.25 18.47
C HIS A 331 -19.36 -9.65 18.09
N TRP A 332 -19.16 -10.91 17.69
CA TRP A 332 -17.88 -11.37 17.15
C TRP A 332 -17.90 -11.36 15.61
N PRO A 333 -16.84 -10.90 14.91
CA PRO A 333 -15.52 -10.46 15.41
C PRO A 333 -15.41 -8.96 15.71
N ASP A 334 -16.52 -8.22 15.75
CA ASP A 334 -16.49 -6.76 15.84
C ASP A 334 -15.92 -6.25 17.16
N TYR A 335 -16.28 -6.87 18.29
CA TYR A 335 -15.75 -6.49 19.60
C TYR A 335 -14.21 -6.50 19.65
N PRO A 336 -13.52 -7.63 19.42
CA PRO A 336 -12.06 -7.64 19.47
C PRO A 336 -11.41 -6.75 18.40
N ARG A 337 -12.04 -6.58 17.22
CA ARG A 337 -11.57 -5.63 16.19
C ARG A 337 -11.62 -4.18 16.69
N VAL A 338 -12.71 -3.78 17.36
CA VAL A 338 -12.85 -2.44 17.94
C VAL A 338 -11.84 -2.25 19.07
N VAL A 339 -11.63 -3.24 19.94
CA VAL A 339 -10.60 -3.19 20.99
C VAL A 339 -9.21 -2.93 20.38
N LEU A 340 -8.81 -3.69 19.35
CA LEU A 340 -7.53 -3.48 18.67
C LEU A 340 -7.44 -2.11 17.97
N GLN A 341 -8.53 -1.66 17.35
CA GLN A 341 -8.55 -0.37 16.69
C GLN A 341 -8.39 0.78 17.70
N LEU A 342 -9.04 0.68 18.86
CA LEU A 342 -8.87 1.64 19.95
C LEU A 342 -7.45 1.58 20.52
N ALA A 343 -6.87 0.38 20.67
CA ALA A 343 -5.47 0.22 21.05
C ALA A 343 -4.55 0.99 20.08
N LYS A 344 -4.75 0.79 18.78
CA LYS A 344 -4.00 1.46 17.71
C LYS A 344 -4.21 2.98 17.73
N GLN A 345 -5.45 3.44 17.88
CA GLN A 345 -5.82 4.86 17.88
C GLN A 345 -5.17 5.61 19.06
N HIS A 346 -5.05 4.97 20.21
CA HIS A 346 -4.45 5.54 21.42
C HIS A 346 -2.98 5.14 21.62
N GLN A 347 -2.35 4.51 20.62
CA GLN A 347 -0.95 4.08 20.64
C GLN A 347 -0.60 3.15 21.82
N ILE A 348 -1.53 2.29 22.23
CA ILE A 348 -1.33 1.33 23.31
C ILE A 348 -1.00 -0.03 22.70
N VAL A 349 0.13 -0.59 23.11
CA VAL A 349 0.55 -1.93 22.71
C VAL A 349 -0.37 -2.95 23.38
N PHE A 350 -0.96 -3.83 22.58
CA PHE A 350 -1.64 -5.02 23.05
C PHE A 350 -0.58 -6.15 23.11
N PRO A 351 -0.18 -6.63 24.29
CA PRO A 351 0.93 -7.57 24.44
C PRO A 351 0.72 -8.84 23.61
N GLY A 352 1.64 -9.13 22.69
CA GLY A 352 1.59 -10.29 21.80
C GLY A 352 0.62 -10.19 20.61
N TRP A 353 -0.40 -9.33 20.65
CA TRP A 353 -1.39 -9.23 19.56
C TRP A 353 -1.10 -8.10 18.56
N THR A 354 -0.20 -7.20 18.94
CA THR A 354 0.30 -6.14 18.08
C THR A 354 1.81 -6.22 18.01
N LEU A 355 2.38 -5.75 16.91
CA LEU A 355 3.83 -5.63 16.78
C LEU A 355 4.39 -4.85 17.97
N PRO A 356 5.44 -5.34 18.64
CA PRO A 356 5.92 -4.78 19.89
C PRO A 356 6.48 -3.37 19.72
N GLY A 357 6.37 -2.55 20.77
CA GLY A 357 6.87 -1.17 20.77
C GLY A 357 6.01 -0.17 19.98
N PRO A 358 6.50 1.07 19.79
CA PRO A 358 5.73 2.14 19.16
C PRO A 358 5.37 1.84 17.70
N LEU A 359 4.09 2.02 17.34
CA LEU A 359 3.56 1.75 16.01
C LEU A 359 4.29 2.53 14.91
N GLU A 360 4.67 3.78 15.20
CA GLU A 360 5.37 4.69 14.28
C GLU A 360 6.66 4.06 13.75
N LYS A 361 7.32 3.24 14.57
CA LYS A 361 8.56 2.55 14.19
C LYS A 361 8.32 1.41 13.20
N TRP A 362 7.12 0.85 13.15
CA TRP A 362 6.76 -0.19 12.18
C TRP A 362 6.16 0.38 10.89
N GLU A 363 5.50 1.53 10.97
CA GLU A 363 4.88 2.20 9.81
C GLU A 363 5.87 2.49 8.67
N ARG A 364 7.16 2.69 8.97
CA ARG A 364 8.20 2.90 7.95
C ARG A 364 8.47 1.68 7.06
N PHE A 365 8.18 0.46 7.55
CA PHE A 365 8.39 -0.77 6.79
C PHE A 365 7.15 -1.20 6.02
N ARG A 366 6.00 -0.56 6.25
CA ARG A 366 4.79 -0.80 5.48
C ARG A 366 4.97 -0.29 4.05
N THR A 367 4.81 -1.18 3.09
CA THR A 367 4.94 -0.90 1.66
C THR A 367 3.70 -0.23 1.07
N GLY A 368 2.62 -0.11 1.84
CA GLY A 368 1.39 0.57 1.44
C GLY A 368 1.54 2.09 1.45
N LYS A 369 1.07 2.75 0.37
CA LYS A 369 0.83 4.20 0.41
C LYS A 369 -0.06 4.49 1.62
N LYS A 370 0.42 5.32 2.56
CA LYS A 370 -0.44 5.93 3.58
C LYS A 370 -1.63 6.52 2.82
N LYS A 371 -2.81 5.90 2.90
CA LYS A 371 -4.05 6.58 2.48
C LYS A 371 -4.05 7.85 3.33
N LYS A 372 -3.88 9.01 2.69
CA LYS A 372 -4.07 10.30 3.38
C LYS A 372 -5.41 10.18 4.10
N LYS A 373 -5.41 10.38 5.43
CA LYS A 373 -6.66 10.59 6.16
C LYS A 373 -7.31 11.79 5.49
N SER A 374 -8.38 11.55 4.73
CA SER A 374 -9.26 12.60 4.19
C SER A 374 -10.08 13.17 5.32
#